data_AF-A0A495W0X4-F1
#
_entry.id   AF-A0A495W0X4-F1
#
_cell.length_a   1.000
_cell.length_b   1.000
_cell.length_c   1.000
_cell.angle_alpha   90.00
_cell.angle_beta   90.00
_cell.angle_gamma   90.00
#
_symmetry.space_group_name_H-M   'P 1'
#
loop_
_entity.id
_entity.type
_entity.pdbx_description
1 polymer ?
#
loop_
_entity_poly.entity_id
_entity_poly.type
_entity_poly.pdbx_seq_one_letter_code
_entity_poly.pdbx_strand_id
1 'polypeptide(L)'
;MDASPHLLLDAAWLTAKVVSCGTLGLYLATLGHPCEVHAEARIVRYLIAAPPTAIFRWREPVGYEVTAYHAATDEEKVEPALCQPVRWSPTFLVWRRKGPQPRSVMVRSALIAFRMRVLFFLCFHVGSFCLLGWLAVTGDRRWFVALVVLAVHQLAYTHTGVHILWRRRWLFAVIGLGAWVYLQGGVFETIAVCTAGVLMVLAIAGQWNLVTSRRFRLARDSERGPFAPVRFRRRPW
;
A
#
# COMPACT_ATOMS: atom_id res chain seq x y z
N MET A 1 -4.23 8.02 38.54
CA MET A 1 -4.01 8.42 37.13
C MET A 1 -4.27 9.89 37.04
N ASP A 2 -3.26 10.67 36.63
CA ASP A 2 -3.43 12.12 36.42
C ASP A 2 -4.23 12.37 35.13
N ALA A 3 -5.24 13.21 35.21
CA ALA A 3 -6.10 13.60 34.08
C ALA A 3 -6.00 15.11 33.83
N SER A 4 -4.91 15.74 34.27
CA SER A 4 -4.65 17.15 34.03
C SER A 4 -4.78 17.50 32.54
N PRO A 5 -5.40 18.65 32.19
CA PRO A 5 -5.68 19.01 30.80
C PRO A 5 -4.40 19.15 29.97
N HIS A 6 -3.29 19.54 30.59
CA HIS A 6 -1.97 19.58 29.94
C HIS A 6 -1.49 18.19 29.51
N LEU A 7 -1.60 17.19 30.40
CA LEU A 7 -1.18 15.83 30.12
C LEU A 7 -2.07 15.15 29.05
N LEU A 8 -3.36 15.48 29.01
CA LEU A 8 -4.27 15.03 27.95
C LEU A 8 -3.94 15.67 26.60
N LEU A 9 -3.59 16.96 26.57
CA LEU A 9 -3.15 17.67 25.36
C LEU A 9 -1.83 17.09 24.83
N ASP A 10 -0.87 16.84 25.71
CA ASP A 10 0.41 16.23 25.35
C ASP A 10 0.23 14.80 24.82
N ALA A 11 -0.66 14.01 25.42
CA ALA A 11 -1.00 12.68 24.93
C ALA A 11 -1.67 12.73 23.56
N ALA A 12 -2.62 13.65 23.35
CA ALA A 12 -3.28 13.84 22.06
C ALA A 12 -2.27 14.27 20.98
N TRP A 13 -1.36 15.17 21.32
CA TRP A 13 -0.30 15.64 20.43
C TRP A 13 0.70 14.53 20.06
N LEU A 14 1.17 13.76 21.04
CA LEU A 14 2.04 12.62 20.83
C LEU A 14 1.37 11.56 19.96
N THR A 15 0.09 11.29 20.20
CA THR A 15 -0.71 10.37 19.40
C THR A 15 -0.83 10.84 17.95
N ALA A 16 -1.15 12.12 17.74
CA ALA A 16 -1.23 12.70 16.42
C ALA A 16 0.11 12.58 15.67
N LYS A 17 1.24 12.81 16.35
CA LYS A 17 2.59 12.61 15.78
C LYS A 17 2.87 11.16 15.43
N VAL A 18 2.65 10.22 16.36
CA VAL A 18 2.90 8.79 16.13
C VAL A 18 2.04 8.26 15.00
N VAL A 19 0.75 8.63 14.97
CA VAL A 19 -0.15 8.20 13.89
C VAL A 19 0.25 8.87 12.58
N SER A 20 0.46 10.18 12.54
CA SER A 20 0.81 10.85 11.28
C SER A 20 2.14 10.36 10.72
N CYS A 21 3.22 10.37 11.51
CA CYS A 21 4.55 9.95 11.08
C CYS A 21 4.63 8.44 10.83
N GLY A 22 4.08 7.63 11.73
CA GLY A 22 4.09 6.18 11.59
C GLY A 22 3.26 5.70 10.40
N THR A 23 2.06 6.26 10.23
CA THR A 23 1.22 5.92 9.07
C THR A 23 1.89 6.43 7.79
N LEU A 24 2.36 7.68 7.73
CA LEU A 24 3.07 8.22 6.56
C LEU A 24 4.33 7.41 6.20
N GLY A 25 5.15 7.03 7.17
CA GLY A 25 6.33 6.20 6.93
C GLY A 25 5.95 4.84 6.32
N LEU A 26 4.95 4.19 6.90
CA LEU A 26 4.42 2.93 6.36
C LEU A 26 3.78 3.11 4.99
N TYR A 27 3.19 4.29 4.70
CA TYR A 27 2.69 4.64 3.37
C TYR A 27 3.78 4.52 2.34
N LEU A 28 4.86 5.26 2.58
CA LEU A 28 5.92 5.52 1.63
C LEU A 28 6.71 4.23 1.39
N ALA A 29 6.96 3.46 2.46
CA ALA A 29 7.54 2.12 2.35
C ALA A 29 6.67 1.15 1.53
N THR A 30 5.35 1.28 1.63
CA THR A 30 4.41 0.44 0.86
C THR A 30 4.29 0.89 -0.60
N LEU A 31 4.36 2.20 -0.88
CA LEU A 31 4.42 2.71 -2.26
C LEU A 31 5.65 2.19 -3.01
N GLY A 32 6.75 2.03 -2.29
CA GLY A 32 7.99 1.43 -2.76
C GLY A 32 8.03 -0.10 -2.72
N HIS A 33 6.94 -0.80 -2.40
CA HIS A 33 6.99 -2.25 -2.23
C HIS A 33 7.47 -2.98 -3.50
N PRO A 34 8.30 -4.04 -3.40
CA PRO A 34 8.81 -4.78 -4.55
C PRO A 34 7.72 -5.26 -5.52
N CYS A 35 6.57 -5.71 -5.01
CA CYS A 35 5.43 -6.11 -5.85
C CYS A 35 4.87 -4.97 -6.69
N GLU A 36 4.84 -3.74 -6.17
CA GLU A 36 4.35 -2.56 -6.89
C GLU A 36 5.35 -2.15 -7.98
N VAL A 37 6.65 -2.18 -7.68
CA VAL A 37 7.71 -1.94 -8.67
C VAL A 37 7.62 -2.98 -9.79
N HIS A 38 7.43 -4.26 -9.43
CA HIS A 38 7.29 -5.34 -10.41
C HIS A 38 5.98 -5.24 -11.22
N ALA A 39 4.87 -4.81 -10.62
CA ALA A 39 3.62 -4.56 -11.33
C ALA A 39 3.79 -3.45 -12.37
N GLU A 40 4.42 -2.33 -11.99
CA GLU A 40 4.66 -1.20 -12.89
C GLU A 40 5.65 -1.56 -14.01
N ALA A 41 6.68 -2.37 -13.71
CA ALA A 41 7.57 -2.93 -14.73
C ALA A 41 6.82 -3.79 -15.76
N ARG A 42 5.84 -4.60 -15.31
CA ARG A 42 4.98 -5.39 -16.21
C ARG A 42 4.12 -4.50 -17.10
N ILE A 43 3.57 -3.41 -16.57
CA ILE A 43 2.81 -2.42 -17.35
C ILE A 43 3.70 -1.78 -18.43
N VAL A 44 4.92 -1.36 -18.08
CA VAL A 44 5.88 -0.79 -19.05
C VAL A 44 6.18 -1.79 -20.17
N ARG A 45 6.48 -3.06 -19.83
CA ARG A 45 6.77 -4.11 -20.82
C ARG A 45 5.57 -4.35 -21.75
N TYR A 46 4.36 -4.40 -21.19
CA TYR A 46 3.13 -4.55 -21.97
C TYR A 46 2.94 -3.40 -22.96
N LEU A 47 3.10 -2.14 -22.50
CA LEU A 47 2.94 -0.97 -23.36
C LEU A 47 4.03 -0.86 -24.45
N ILE A 48 5.22 -1.40 -24.21
CA ILE A 48 6.29 -1.49 -25.22
C ILE A 48 5.99 -2.61 -26.23
N ALA A 49 5.40 -3.73 -25.79
CA ALA A 49 5.03 -4.82 -26.69
C ALA A 49 3.77 -4.50 -27.53
N ALA A 50 2.94 -3.56 -27.09
CA ALA A 50 1.73 -3.18 -27.80
C ALA A 50 2.02 -2.66 -29.22
N PRO A 51 1.14 -2.94 -30.21
CA PRO A 51 1.29 -2.42 -31.57
C PRO A 51 1.43 -0.88 -31.59
N PRO A 52 2.17 -0.29 -32.55
CA PRO A 52 2.26 1.16 -32.68
C PRO A 52 0.92 1.82 -33.02
N THR A 53 -0.01 1.06 -33.63
CA THR A 53 -1.39 1.46 -33.94
C THR A 53 -2.32 1.44 -32.71
N ALA A 54 -1.83 0.99 -31.54
CA ALA A 54 -2.66 0.88 -30.35
C ALA A 54 -3.04 2.26 -29.78
N ILE A 55 -4.34 2.44 -29.57
CA ILE A 55 -4.93 3.61 -28.94
C ILE A 55 -5.49 3.21 -27.58
N PHE A 56 -5.14 3.98 -26.56
CA PHE A 56 -5.53 3.74 -25.18
C PHE A 56 -6.62 4.72 -24.78
N ARG A 57 -7.75 4.21 -24.26
CA ARG A 57 -8.88 5.02 -23.82
C ARG A 57 -9.16 4.76 -22.35
N TRP A 58 -9.23 5.83 -21.55
CA TRP A 58 -9.62 5.72 -20.16
C TRP A 58 -11.13 5.49 -20.06
N ARG A 59 -11.53 4.40 -19.41
CA ARG A 59 -12.93 4.04 -19.17
C ARG A 59 -13.15 3.79 -17.71
N GLU A 60 -13.85 4.68 -17.02
CA GLU A 60 -14.24 4.41 -15.63
C GLU A 60 -15.37 3.38 -15.57
N PRO A 61 -15.37 2.44 -14.61
CA PRO A 61 -14.38 2.21 -13.56
C PRO A 61 -13.25 1.22 -13.95
N VAL A 62 -13.17 0.85 -15.23
CA VAL A 62 -12.43 -0.31 -15.76
C VAL A 62 -10.95 -0.02 -16.06
N GLY A 63 -10.52 1.24 -16.15
CA GLY A 63 -9.13 1.62 -16.44
C GLY A 63 -8.88 1.88 -17.93
N TYR A 64 -7.67 1.61 -18.41
CA TYR A 64 -7.33 1.83 -19.82
C TYR A 64 -7.72 0.64 -20.70
N GLU A 65 -8.68 0.86 -21.58
CA GLU A 65 -9.04 -0.04 -22.68
C GLU A 65 -8.10 0.18 -23.86
N VAL A 66 -7.70 -0.90 -24.53
CA VAL A 66 -6.75 -0.86 -25.65
C VAL A 66 -7.48 -1.23 -26.93
N THR A 67 -7.46 -0.33 -27.90
CA THR A 67 -7.96 -0.60 -29.25
C THR A 67 -6.76 -0.70 -30.18
N ALA A 68 -6.56 -1.86 -30.80
CA ALA A 68 -5.49 -2.08 -31.77
C ALA A 68 -6.06 -2.57 -33.09
N TYR A 69 -5.61 -1.96 -34.18
CA TYR A 69 -5.94 -2.39 -35.54
C TYR A 69 -5.12 -3.63 -35.91
N HIS A 70 -5.80 -4.68 -36.36
CA HIS A 70 -5.16 -5.90 -36.88
C HIS A 70 -5.18 -5.90 -38.41
N ALA A 71 -4.02 -5.64 -39.02
CA ALA A 71 -3.87 -5.62 -40.49
C ALA A 71 -4.18 -6.97 -41.17
N ALA A 72 -4.09 -8.09 -40.44
CA ALA A 72 -4.37 -9.42 -40.99
C ALA A 72 -5.86 -9.76 -41.09
N THR A 73 -6.71 -9.13 -40.28
CA THR A 73 -8.16 -9.40 -40.22
C THR A 73 -8.99 -8.19 -40.62
N ASP A 74 -8.34 -7.05 -40.94
CA ASP A 74 -8.97 -5.75 -41.23
C ASP A 74 -10.00 -5.30 -40.18
N GLU A 75 -9.74 -5.66 -38.91
CA GLU A 75 -10.65 -5.39 -37.80
C GLU A 75 -9.94 -4.66 -36.67
N GLU A 76 -10.65 -3.72 -36.04
CA GLU A 76 -10.25 -3.14 -34.76
C GLU A 76 -10.64 -4.10 -33.64
N LYS A 77 -9.63 -4.69 -32.99
CA LYS A 77 -9.87 -5.51 -31.82
C LYS A 77 -9.70 -4.66 -30.57
N VAL A 78 -10.74 -4.69 -29.74
CA VAL A 78 -10.73 -4.06 -28.43
C VAL A 78 -10.30 -5.11 -27.41
N GLU A 79 -9.12 -4.95 -26.84
CA GLU A 79 -8.65 -5.79 -25.74
C GLU A 79 -9.10 -5.20 -24.39
N PRO A 80 -9.62 -6.03 -23.48
CA PRO A 80 -10.08 -5.57 -22.18
C PRO A 80 -8.95 -4.95 -21.37
N ALA A 81 -9.30 -4.01 -20.50
CA ALA A 81 -8.34 -3.16 -19.80
C ALA A 81 -7.34 -3.96 -18.94
N LEU A 82 -6.09 -4.01 -19.40
CA LEU A 82 -4.98 -4.65 -18.70
C LEU A 82 -4.24 -3.68 -17.75
N CYS A 83 -4.48 -2.37 -17.88
CA CYS A 83 -3.81 -1.34 -17.09
C CYS A 83 -4.81 -0.54 -16.25
N GLN A 84 -4.90 -0.85 -14.95
CA GLN A 84 -5.63 -0.10 -13.95
C GLN A 84 -4.67 0.53 -12.93
N PRO A 85 -4.25 1.79 -13.12
CA PRO A 85 -3.46 2.49 -12.12
C PRO A 85 -4.28 2.68 -10.84
N VAL A 86 -3.64 2.47 -9.69
CA VAL A 86 -4.28 2.50 -8.37
C VAL A 86 -4.65 3.94 -8.00
N ARG A 87 -5.94 4.24 -7.83
CA ARG A 87 -6.47 5.60 -7.57
C ARG A 87 -5.78 6.34 -6.40
N TRP A 88 -5.40 5.61 -5.37
CA TRP A 88 -4.80 6.17 -4.16
C TRP A 88 -3.28 6.34 -4.26
N SER A 89 -2.63 5.82 -5.30
CA SER A 89 -1.19 5.98 -5.51
C SER A 89 -0.87 7.38 -6.04
N PRO A 90 0.24 8.02 -5.61
CA PRO A 90 0.72 9.26 -6.24
C PRO A 90 1.02 9.07 -7.74
N THR A 91 1.37 7.83 -8.15
CA THR A 91 1.57 7.53 -9.57
C THR A 91 0.30 7.66 -10.41
N PHE A 92 -0.89 7.62 -9.79
CA PHE A 92 -2.18 7.82 -10.46
C PHE A 92 -2.27 9.17 -11.19
N LEU A 93 -1.64 10.21 -10.65
CA LEU A 93 -1.67 11.56 -11.21
C LEU A 93 -0.92 11.67 -12.55
N VAL A 94 0.02 10.75 -12.80
CA VAL A 94 0.84 10.72 -14.03
C VAL A 94 0.06 10.19 -15.24
N TRP A 95 -1.07 9.52 -14.99
CA TRP A 95 -1.87 8.88 -16.03
C TRP A 95 -2.86 9.84 -16.70
N ARG A 96 -2.77 9.93 -18.03
CA ARG A 96 -3.60 10.79 -18.89
C ARG A 96 -5.00 10.22 -19.08
N ARG A 97 -6.00 10.80 -18.43
CA ARG A 97 -7.38 10.27 -18.41
C ARG A 97 -8.34 10.90 -19.43
N LYS A 98 -7.89 11.90 -20.18
CA LYS A 98 -8.72 12.63 -21.15
C LYS A 98 -8.43 12.16 -22.57
N GLY A 99 -9.47 11.78 -23.30
CA GLY A 99 -9.40 11.42 -24.72
C GLY A 99 -8.59 10.16 -25.02
N PRO A 100 -8.54 9.75 -26.30
CA PRO A 100 -7.65 8.68 -26.75
C PRO A 100 -6.18 9.10 -26.62
N GLN A 101 -5.35 8.18 -26.14
CA GLN A 101 -3.91 8.40 -25.95
C GLN A 101 -3.12 7.44 -26.84
N PRO A 102 -2.11 7.92 -27.58
CA PRO A 102 -1.24 7.05 -28.35
C PRO A 102 -0.29 6.27 -27.43
N ARG A 103 0.21 5.13 -27.92
CA ARG A 103 1.18 4.28 -27.23
C ARG A 103 2.36 5.06 -26.64
N SER A 104 2.95 6.00 -27.38
CA SER A 104 4.13 6.76 -26.95
C SER A 104 3.88 7.58 -25.68
N VAL A 105 2.70 8.19 -25.55
CA VAL A 105 2.31 8.96 -24.35
C VAL A 105 2.12 8.03 -23.16
N MET A 106 1.48 6.88 -23.38
CA MET A 106 1.25 5.88 -22.34
C MET A 106 2.55 5.27 -21.82
N VAL A 107 3.47 4.91 -22.71
CA VAL A 107 4.82 4.43 -22.36
C VAL A 107 5.56 5.49 -21.53
N ARG A 108 5.52 6.77 -21.93
CA ARG A 108 6.16 7.85 -21.17
C ARG A 108 5.57 7.98 -19.76
N SER A 109 4.25 7.98 -19.61
CA SER A 109 3.58 8.01 -18.31
C SER A 109 3.97 6.81 -17.44
N ALA A 110 4.00 5.60 -18.02
CA ALA A 110 4.38 4.38 -17.31
C ALA A 110 5.85 4.40 -16.86
N LEU A 111 6.77 4.92 -17.68
CA LEU A 111 8.17 5.08 -17.30
C LEU A 111 8.36 6.08 -16.16
N ILE A 112 7.60 7.19 -16.15
CA ILE A 112 7.61 8.15 -15.04
C ILE A 112 7.07 7.48 -13.76
N ALA A 113 5.94 6.79 -13.85
CA ALA A 113 5.37 6.04 -12.73
C ALA A 113 6.35 5.00 -12.17
N PHE A 114 7.00 4.23 -13.05
CA PHE A 114 8.02 3.26 -12.68
C PHE A 114 9.21 3.90 -11.95
N ARG A 115 9.75 5.01 -12.48
CA ARG A 115 10.85 5.75 -11.82
C ARG A 115 10.47 6.24 -10.43
N MET A 116 9.26 6.81 -10.29
CA MET A 116 8.75 7.23 -8.98
C MET A 116 8.67 6.05 -8.01
N ARG A 117 8.22 4.88 -8.45
CA ARG A 117 8.13 3.67 -7.63
C ARG A 117 9.50 3.14 -7.23
N VAL A 118 10.47 3.16 -8.13
CA VAL A 118 11.88 2.82 -7.82
C VAL A 118 12.46 3.79 -6.79
N LEU A 119 12.19 5.09 -6.93
CA LEU A 119 12.59 6.09 -5.93
C LEU A 119 11.96 5.77 -4.56
N PHE A 120 10.66 5.46 -4.51
CA PHE A 120 10.01 5.07 -3.27
C PHE A 120 10.60 3.78 -2.67
N PHE A 121 10.93 2.81 -3.53
CA PHE A 121 11.57 1.57 -3.10
C PHE A 121 12.93 1.83 -2.45
N LEU A 122 13.81 2.59 -3.11
CA LEU A 122 15.15 2.85 -2.59
C LEU A 122 15.11 3.73 -1.32
N CYS A 123 14.41 4.87 -1.39
CA CYS A 123 14.44 5.85 -0.31
C CYS A 123 13.62 5.43 0.91
N PHE A 124 12.47 4.77 0.71
CA PHE A 124 11.57 4.47 1.82
C PHE A 124 11.47 3.00 2.14
N HIS A 125 11.35 2.10 1.16
CA HIS A 125 11.30 0.67 1.48
C HIS A 125 12.65 0.18 2.01
N VAL A 126 13.69 0.16 1.15
CA VAL A 126 15.05 -0.23 1.53
C VAL A 126 15.60 0.71 2.60
N GLY A 127 15.46 2.03 2.40
CA GLY A 127 15.92 3.03 3.35
C GLY A 127 15.38 2.82 4.76
N SER A 128 14.09 2.49 4.92
CA SER A 128 13.51 2.24 6.25
C SER A 128 14.00 0.95 6.88
N PHE A 129 14.15 -0.14 6.10
CA PHE A 129 14.74 -1.38 6.61
C PHE A 129 16.20 -1.20 7.03
N CYS A 130 17.00 -0.50 6.22
CA CYS A 130 18.39 -0.21 6.54
C CYS A 130 18.52 0.70 7.77
N LEU A 131 17.73 1.78 7.84
CA LEU A 131 17.75 2.70 8.97
C LEU A 131 17.31 2.02 10.27
N LEU A 132 16.19 1.28 10.25
CA LEU A 132 15.71 0.56 11.42
C LEU A 132 16.65 -0.58 11.81
N GLY A 133 17.25 -1.27 10.83
CA GLY A 133 18.25 -2.31 11.07
C GLY A 133 19.50 -1.74 11.73
N TRP A 134 20.01 -0.61 11.22
CA TRP A 134 21.11 0.12 11.83
C TRP A 134 20.79 0.55 13.27
N LEU A 135 19.66 1.22 13.47
CA LEU A 135 19.21 1.66 14.79
C LEU A 135 18.95 0.50 15.77
N ALA A 136 18.53 -0.66 15.28
CA ALA A 136 18.35 -1.85 16.10
C ALA A 136 19.69 -2.44 16.58
N VAL A 137 20.77 -2.27 15.81
CA VAL A 137 22.12 -2.75 16.17
C VAL A 137 22.85 -1.73 17.02
N THR A 138 22.79 -0.44 16.69
CA THR A 138 23.59 0.61 17.32
C THR A 138 22.87 1.37 18.42
N GLY A 139 21.54 1.24 18.50
CA GLY A 139 20.69 2.00 19.42
C GLY A 139 19.97 1.11 20.42
N ASP A 140 18.70 1.40 20.62
CA ASP A 140 17.81 0.70 21.56
C ASP A 140 17.14 -0.54 20.91
N ARG A 141 16.93 -1.60 21.70
CA ARG A 141 16.12 -2.77 21.34
C ARG A 141 14.70 -2.41 20.88
N ARG A 142 14.17 -1.26 21.28
CA ARG A 142 12.88 -0.73 20.79
C ARG A 142 12.86 -0.53 19.26
N TRP A 143 14.01 -0.34 18.61
CA TRP A 143 14.09 -0.25 17.15
C TRP A 143 13.95 -1.61 16.46
N PHE A 144 14.35 -2.70 17.12
CA PHE A 144 14.10 -4.06 16.63
C PHE A 144 12.60 -4.36 16.57
N VAL A 145 11.85 -3.93 17.58
CA VAL A 145 10.38 -3.97 17.61
C VAL A 145 9.80 -3.23 16.40
N ALA A 146 10.25 -2.01 16.11
CA ALA A 146 9.81 -1.25 14.94
C ALA A 146 10.17 -1.92 13.60
N LEU A 147 11.36 -2.51 13.49
CA LEU A 147 11.80 -3.28 12.32
C LEU A 147 10.89 -4.48 12.07
N VAL A 148 10.52 -5.23 13.12
CA VAL A 148 9.60 -6.37 13.02
C VAL A 148 8.21 -5.92 12.58
N VAL A 149 7.69 -4.80 13.10
CA VAL A 149 6.41 -4.22 12.64
C VAL A 149 6.45 -3.88 11.16
N LEU A 150 7.52 -3.22 10.71
CA LEU A 150 7.68 -2.89 9.30
C LEU A 150 7.70 -4.17 8.45
N ALA A 151 8.49 -5.17 8.82
CA ALA A 151 8.58 -6.45 8.12
C ALA A 151 7.21 -7.13 7.99
N VAL A 152 6.48 -7.24 9.11
CA VAL A 152 5.16 -7.88 9.12
C VAL A 152 4.15 -7.07 8.31
N HIS A 153 4.18 -5.74 8.39
CA HIS A 153 3.32 -4.90 7.57
C HIS A 153 3.57 -5.10 6.07
N GLN A 154 4.83 -5.12 5.63
CA GLN A 154 5.17 -5.35 4.23
C GLN A 154 4.79 -6.77 3.78
N LEU A 155 4.97 -7.77 4.64
CA LEU A 155 4.52 -9.14 4.38
C LEU A 155 2.99 -9.20 4.22
N ALA A 156 2.25 -8.63 5.16
CA ALA A 156 0.78 -8.56 5.10
C ALA A 156 0.29 -7.83 3.85
N TYR A 157 0.98 -6.76 3.44
CA TYR A 157 0.70 -6.07 2.18
C TYR A 157 0.93 -6.95 0.96
N THR A 158 2.04 -7.70 0.92
CA THR A 158 2.35 -8.65 -0.18
C THR A 158 1.20 -9.63 -0.41
N HIS A 159 0.59 -10.13 0.67
CA HIS A 159 -0.45 -11.13 0.58
C HIS A 159 -1.86 -10.54 0.35
N THR A 160 -2.15 -9.36 0.88
CA THR A 160 -3.49 -8.76 0.79
C THR A 160 -3.62 -7.77 -0.37
N GLY A 161 -2.54 -7.13 -0.80
CA GLY A 161 -2.56 -5.98 -1.71
C GLY A 161 -3.46 -4.85 -1.19
N VAL A 162 -3.61 -4.72 0.14
CA VAL A 162 -4.42 -3.71 0.81
C VAL A 162 -3.52 -2.95 1.78
N HIS A 163 -3.63 -1.63 1.78
CA HIS A 163 -2.96 -0.78 2.75
C HIS A 163 -3.70 -0.85 4.11
N ILE A 164 -3.31 -1.82 4.95
CA ILE A 164 -4.07 -2.23 6.14
C ILE A 164 -4.14 -1.13 7.22
N LEU A 165 -3.07 -0.37 7.43
CA LEU A 165 -3.04 0.64 8.51
C LEU A 165 -3.98 1.84 8.29
N TRP A 166 -4.37 2.11 7.05
CA TRP A 166 -5.07 3.35 6.68
C TRP A 166 -6.57 3.35 6.96
N ARG A 167 -7.14 2.18 7.29
CA ARG A 167 -8.60 2.01 7.35
C ARG A 167 -9.19 2.00 8.75
N ARG A 168 -8.37 2.07 9.80
CA ARG A 168 -8.82 1.71 11.15
C ARG A 168 -8.73 2.89 12.12
N ARG A 169 -9.80 3.67 12.20
CA ARG A 169 -9.99 4.78 13.17
C ARG A 169 -9.75 4.36 14.63
N TRP A 170 -9.92 3.09 14.97
CA TRP A 170 -9.63 2.57 16.31
C TRP A 170 -8.14 2.62 16.67
N LEU A 171 -7.22 2.66 15.69
CA LEU A 171 -5.78 2.82 15.95
C LEU A 171 -5.49 4.13 16.67
N PHE A 172 -6.24 5.21 16.37
CA PHE A 172 -6.13 6.48 17.09
C PHE A 172 -6.50 6.33 18.57
N ALA A 173 -7.57 5.58 18.88
CA ALA A 173 -8.00 5.34 20.26
C ALA A 173 -6.97 4.51 21.04
N VAL A 174 -6.42 3.47 20.41
CA VAL A 174 -5.43 2.58 21.05
C VAL A 174 -4.09 3.27 21.25
N ILE A 175 -3.58 3.98 20.24
CA ILE A 175 -2.33 4.76 20.35
C ILE A 175 -2.53 5.95 21.30
N GLY A 176 -3.72 6.57 21.27
CA GLY A 176 -4.17 7.61 22.21
C GLY A 176 -4.06 7.19 23.67
N LEU A 177 -4.69 6.06 23.99
CA LEU A 177 -4.67 5.50 25.33
C LEU A 177 -3.24 5.10 25.74
N GLY A 178 -2.46 4.52 24.82
CA GLY A 178 -1.08 4.13 25.07
C GLY A 178 -0.16 5.31 25.36
N ALA A 179 -0.27 6.39 24.58
CA ALA A 179 0.49 7.62 24.78
C ALA A 179 0.15 8.29 26.12
N TRP A 180 -1.14 8.31 26.49
CA TRP A 180 -1.58 8.84 27.76
C TRP A 180 -1.02 8.06 28.95
N VAL A 181 -1.04 6.73 28.89
CA VAL A 181 -0.49 5.86 29.93
C VAL A 181 1.05 5.97 29.99
N TYR A 182 1.71 6.10 28.84
CA TYR A 182 3.16 6.30 28.76
C TYR A 182 3.61 7.59 29.45
N LEU A 183 2.89 8.70 29.23
CA LEU A 183 3.20 10.00 29.83
C LEU A 183 2.97 10.06 31.35
N GLN A 184 2.28 9.08 31.95
CA GLN A 184 2.11 8.99 33.40
C GLN A 184 3.40 8.54 34.13
N GLY A 185 4.37 7.97 33.41
CA GLY A 185 5.66 7.54 33.95
C GLY A 185 5.62 6.35 34.93
N GLY A 186 6.79 5.92 35.38
CA GLY A 186 6.94 4.87 36.40
C GLY A 186 6.40 3.49 35.98
N VAL A 187 5.59 2.86 36.83
CA VAL A 187 5.00 1.54 36.54
C VAL A 187 4.07 1.58 35.32
N PHE A 188 3.42 2.71 35.06
CA PHE A 188 2.53 2.88 33.92
C PHE A 188 3.26 2.91 32.57
N GLU A 189 4.49 3.41 32.53
CA GLU A 189 5.35 3.31 31.34
C GLU A 189 5.60 1.83 30.99
N THR A 190 5.91 1.02 32.01
CA THR A 190 6.18 -0.41 31.85
C THR A 190 4.93 -1.15 31.37
N ILE A 191 3.77 -0.83 31.93
CA ILE A 191 2.49 -1.38 31.50
C ILE A 191 2.24 -1.00 30.03
N ALA A 192 2.33 0.28 29.66
CA ALA A 192 2.09 0.75 28.29
C ALA A 192 3.00 0.08 27.26
N VAL A 193 4.29 -0.08 27.58
CA VAL A 193 5.25 -0.78 26.72
C VAL A 193 4.87 -2.27 26.59
N CYS A 194 4.47 -2.92 27.68
CA CYS A 194 4.01 -4.30 27.67
C CYS A 194 2.70 -4.47 26.88
N THR A 195 1.69 -3.62 27.07
CA THR A 195 0.43 -3.68 26.32
C THR A 195 0.63 -3.36 24.84
N ALA A 196 1.49 -2.39 24.51
CA ALA A 196 1.88 -2.13 23.13
C ALA A 196 2.57 -3.35 22.52
N GLY A 197 3.48 -4.00 23.25
CA GLY A 197 4.12 -5.25 22.85
C GLY A 197 3.11 -6.38 22.62
N VAL A 198 2.15 -6.59 23.52
CA VAL A 198 1.08 -7.60 23.38
C VAL A 198 0.16 -7.28 22.20
N LEU A 199 -0.26 -6.02 22.03
CA LEU A 199 -1.06 -5.59 20.89
C LEU A 199 -0.32 -5.81 19.57
N MET A 200 1.00 -5.59 19.57
CA MET A 200 1.84 -5.84 18.42
C MET A 200 1.95 -7.34 18.12
N VAL A 201 2.16 -8.19 19.13
CA VAL A 201 2.16 -9.65 18.99
C VAL A 201 0.80 -10.15 18.49
N LEU A 202 -0.30 -9.66 19.04
CA LEU A 202 -1.66 -10.00 18.60
C LEU A 202 -1.97 -9.49 17.19
N ALA A 203 -1.47 -8.30 16.82
CA ALA A 203 -1.59 -7.78 15.47
C ALA A 203 -0.77 -8.61 14.48
N ILE A 204 0.45 -9.02 14.85
CA ILE A 204 1.31 -9.90 14.05
C ILE A 204 0.66 -11.28 13.90
N ALA A 205 0.19 -11.89 14.99
CA ALA A 205 -0.48 -13.18 14.97
C ALA A 205 -1.82 -13.12 14.21
N GLY A 206 -2.58 -12.04 14.36
CA GLY A 206 -3.82 -11.80 13.63
C GLY A 206 -3.59 -11.60 12.14
N GLN A 207 -2.58 -10.82 11.76
CA GLN A 207 -2.20 -10.62 10.35
C GLN A 207 -1.64 -11.90 9.74
N TRP A 208 -0.80 -12.63 10.46
CA TRP A 208 -0.27 -13.93 10.04
C TRP A 208 -1.39 -14.95 9.83
N ASN A 209 -2.35 -15.04 10.75
CA ASN A 209 -3.52 -15.90 10.62
C ASN A 209 -4.40 -15.48 9.43
N LEU A 210 -4.65 -14.19 9.23
CA LEU A 210 -5.40 -13.70 8.06
C LEU A 210 -4.69 -14.04 6.75
N VAL A 211 -3.37 -13.94 6.69
CA VAL A 211 -2.56 -14.25 5.51
C VAL A 211 -2.52 -15.76 5.21
N THR A 212 -2.42 -16.59 6.25
CA THR A 212 -2.29 -18.05 6.12
C THR A 212 -3.64 -18.77 6.03
N SER A 213 -4.72 -18.16 6.50
CA SER A 213 -6.08 -18.69 6.46
C SER A 213 -6.55 -19.00 5.03
N ARG A 214 -6.95 -20.26 4.82
CA ARG A 214 -7.54 -20.75 3.57
C ARG A 214 -8.77 -19.94 3.15
N ARG A 215 -9.55 -19.43 4.10
CA ARG A 215 -10.75 -18.61 3.84
C ARG A 215 -10.42 -17.23 3.26
N PHE A 216 -9.35 -16.59 3.74
CA PHE A 216 -8.91 -15.31 3.20
C PHE A 216 -8.22 -15.47 1.85
N ARG A 217 -7.48 -16.57 1.67
CA ARG A 217 -6.92 -16.97 0.37
C ARG A 217 -8.01 -17.21 -0.67
N LEU A 218 -9.05 -17.98 -0.33
CA LEU A 218 -10.21 -18.22 -1.18
C LEU A 218 -11.02 -16.93 -1.44
N ALA A 219 -11.22 -16.08 -0.42
CA ALA A 219 -11.87 -14.78 -0.62
C ALA A 219 -11.05 -13.88 -1.57
N ARG A 220 -9.74 -13.78 -1.35
CA ARG A 220 -8.82 -13.01 -2.20
C ARG A 220 -8.72 -13.57 -3.61
N ASP A 221 -8.60 -14.88 -3.78
CA ASP A 221 -8.48 -15.52 -5.09
C ASP A 221 -9.84 -15.54 -5.82
N SER A 222 -10.96 -15.53 -5.09
CA SER A 222 -12.30 -15.26 -5.64
C SER A 222 -12.53 -13.78 -5.99
N GLU A 223 -11.79 -12.86 -5.35
CA GLU A 223 -11.78 -11.42 -5.69
C GLU A 223 -10.73 -11.05 -6.75
N ARG A 224 -9.69 -11.86 -6.91
CA ARG A 224 -8.53 -11.63 -7.77
C ARG A 224 -8.11 -12.95 -8.39
N GLY A 225 -8.86 -13.37 -9.42
CA GLY A 225 -8.32 -14.29 -10.41
C GLY A 225 -7.03 -13.72 -11.03
N PRO A 226 -6.20 -14.56 -11.68
CA PRO A 226 -4.85 -14.18 -12.11
C PRO A 226 -4.80 -12.97 -13.07
N PHE A 227 -5.94 -12.58 -13.66
CA PHE A 227 -6.14 -11.37 -14.47
C PHE A 227 -7.57 -10.82 -14.39
N ALA A 228 -8.22 -10.76 -13.22
CA ALA A 228 -9.68 -10.57 -13.14
C ALA A 228 -10.21 -9.24 -13.74
N PRO A 229 -10.98 -9.30 -14.85
CA PRO A 229 -11.88 -8.24 -15.26
C PRO A 229 -13.19 -8.35 -14.45
N VAL A 230 -13.65 -7.20 -13.96
CA VAL A 230 -15.07 -6.87 -13.74
C VAL A 230 -15.90 -7.87 -12.92
N ARG A 231 -16.07 -7.54 -11.63
CA ARG A 231 -17.36 -7.74 -10.95
C ARG A 231 -18.41 -6.97 -11.73
N PHE A 232 -19.25 -7.65 -12.51
CA PHE A 232 -20.67 -7.36 -12.74
C PHE A 232 -21.28 -8.49 -13.57
N ARG A 233 -21.45 -9.67 -12.96
CA ARG A 233 -22.56 -10.56 -13.30
C ARG A 233 -23.43 -10.67 -12.05
N ARG A 234 -24.71 -10.34 -12.21
CA ARG A 234 -25.80 -10.31 -11.22
C ARG A 234 -26.04 -8.95 -10.52
N ARG A 235 -26.55 -7.99 -11.29
CA ARG A 235 -27.95 -7.57 -11.10
C ARG A 235 -28.59 -7.41 -12.50
N PRO A 236 -29.61 -8.19 -12.85
CA PRO A 236 -30.56 -7.75 -13.86
C PRO A 236 -31.42 -6.68 -13.18
N TRP A 237 -31.45 -5.46 -13.72
CA TRP A 237 -32.52 -4.44 -13.75
C TRP A 237 -31.83 -3.19 -14.29
#